data_AF-A0A1X9LQ10-F1
#
_entry.id   AF-A0A1X9LQ10-F1
#
_cell.length_a   1.000
_cell.length_b   1.000
_cell.length_c   1.000
_cell.angle_alpha   90.00
_cell.angle_beta   90.00
_cell.angle_gamma   90.00
#
_symmetry.space_group_name_H-M   'P 1'
#
loop_
_entity.id
_entity.type
_entity.pdbx_description
1 polymer ?
#
loop_
_entity_poly.entity_id
_entity_poly.type
_entity_poly.pdbx_seq_one_letter_code
_entity_poly.pdbx_strand_id
1 'polypeptide(L)'
;MPVSDLAERVRITLYRHLAETGSAPGIRALARLTRASTGEVEAALRELADAHHVVLEGGEVVLAHPFATRSFRFSVMGPTTLWWGGCAWDAFAIPHLVPEAPSVLVATTCPACSAAHAWTVTNTEPPVGDQVAHFLVPTDRIWPDGAHACANQQIFCSEACVDDWLERSGESRGDILSLSTLWRLASHWYDGRLDTPYERREPRHAADYFRSVGLRGSFWGLPD
;
A
#
# COMPACT_ATOMS: atom_id res chain seq x y z
N MET A 1 3.60 -18.33 0.97
CA MET A 1 3.86 -19.51 1.81
C MET A 1 3.14 -19.30 3.12
N PRO A 2 2.53 -20.33 3.73
CA PRO A 2 1.99 -20.18 5.08
C PRO A 2 3.13 -19.80 6.03
N VAL A 3 2.92 -18.76 6.82
CA VAL A 3 3.85 -18.34 7.87
C VAL A 3 3.57 -19.11 9.16
N SER A 4 4.52 -19.13 10.09
CA SER A 4 4.39 -19.76 11.40
C SER A 4 3.25 -19.14 12.21
N ASP A 5 2.69 -19.89 13.17
CA ASP A 5 1.64 -19.39 14.05
C ASP A 5 2.06 -18.12 14.81
N LEU A 6 3.34 -18.01 15.17
CA LEU A 6 3.88 -16.82 15.80
C LEU A 6 3.92 -15.65 14.82
N ALA A 7 4.42 -15.85 13.59
CA ALA A 7 4.43 -14.83 12.56
C ALA A 7 3.01 -14.34 12.24
N GLU A 8 2.02 -15.22 12.16
CA GLU A 8 0.64 -14.82 11.95
C GLU A 8 0.08 -14.00 13.12
N ARG A 9 0.37 -14.40 14.38
CA ARG A 9 0.00 -13.60 15.56
C ARG A 9 0.66 -12.21 15.57
N VAL A 10 1.94 -12.12 15.20
CA VAL A 10 2.65 -10.84 15.07
C VAL A 10 2.03 -9.99 13.97
N ARG A 11 1.74 -10.59 12.81
CA ARG A 11 1.11 -9.91 11.68
C ARG A 11 -0.23 -9.31 12.08
N ILE A 12 -1.18 -10.12 12.57
CA ILE A 12 -2.51 -9.59 12.88
C ILE A 12 -2.48 -8.55 14.00
N THR A 13 -1.57 -8.71 14.98
CA THR A 13 -1.37 -7.73 16.05
C THR A 13 -0.87 -6.40 15.51
N LEU A 14 0.15 -6.43 14.64
CA LEU A 14 0.70 -5.25 13.97
C LEU A 14 -0.37 -4.53 13.13
N TYR A 15 -1.09 -5.29 12.30
CA TYR A 15 -2.09 -4.75 11.38
C TYR A 15 -3.29 -4.13 12.09
N ARG A 16 -3.83 -4.79 13.12
CA ARG A 16 -4.93 -4.22 13.93
C ARG A 16 -4.47 -2.97 14.68
N HIS A 17 -3.27 -2.99 15.26
CA HIS A 17 -2.74 -1.81 15.95
C HIS A 17 -2.54 -0.61 15.00
N LEU A 18 -2.04 -0.85 13.79
CA LEU A 18 -1.94 0.19 12.76
C LEU A 18 -3.31 0.72 12.32
N ALA A 19 -4.28 -0.16 12.08
CA ALA A 19 -5.64 0.24 11.75
C ALA A 19 -6.27 1.09 12.85
N GLU A 20 -6.11 0.70 14.12
CA GLU A 20 -6.68 1.42 15.26
C GLU A 20 -5.97 2.76 15.53
N THR A 21 -4.64 2.80 15.49
CA THR A 21 -3.84 3.89 16.06
C THR A 21 -3.08 4.74 15.05
N GLY A 22 -2.93 4.28 13.81
CA GLY A 22 -2.12 4.96 12.80
C GLY A 22 -0.61 4.83 12.97
N SER A 23 -0.15 4.13 14.02
CA SER A 23 1.25 3.99 14.37
C SER A 23 1.63 2.51 14.53
N ALA A 24 2.86 2.15 14.16
CA ALA A 24 3.36 0.81 14.40
C ALA A 24 3.80 0.67 15.88
N PRO A 25 3.42 -0.43 16.55
CA PRO A 25 3.94 -0.72 17.88
C PRO A 25 5.43 -1.09 17.77
N GLY A 26 6.27 -0.52 18.63
CA GLY A 26 7.69 -0.92 18.70
C GLY A 26 7.87 -2.38 19.13
N ILE A 27 9.05 -2.95 18.87
CA ILE A 27 9.33 -4.39 19.07
C ILE A 27 8.97 -4.91 20.47
N ARG A 28 9.24 -4.12 21.52
CA ARG A 28 8.90 -4.47 22.92
C ARG A 28 7.39 -4.48 23.17
N ALA A 29 6.65 -3.59 22.52
CA ALA A 29 5.19 -3.57 22.61
C ALA A 29 4.61 -4.78 21.89
N LEU A 30 5.08 -5.10 20.67
CA LEU A 30 4.69 -6.31 19.95
C LEU A 30 4.97 -7.58 20.75
N ALA A 31 6.15 -7.70 21.35
CA ALA A 31 6.52 -8.83 22.21
C ALA A 31 5.52 -9.04 23.35
N ARG A 32 5.13 -7.97 24.05
CA ARG A 32 4.10 -8.04 25.10
C ARG A 32 2.73 -8.42 24.57
N LEU A 33 2.29 -7.79 23.47
CA LEU A 33 0.97 -8.03 22.87
C LEU A 33 0.82 -9.47 22.35
N THR A 34 1.91 -10.05 21.84
CA THR A 34 1.94 -11.40 21.26
C THR A 34 2.39 -12.49 22.23
N ARG A 35 2.75 -12.11 23.47
CA ARG A 35 3.31 -13.00 24.51
C ARG A 35 4.54 -13.78 24.03
N ALA A 36 5.43 -13.07 23.34
CA ALA A 36 6.70 -13.58 22.83
C ALA A 36 7.87 -12.74 23.36
N SER A 37 9.09 -13.24 23.21
CA SER A 37 10.31 -12.46 23.42
C SER A 37 10.56 -11.51 22.24
N THR A 38 11.41 -10.49 22.43
CA THR A 38 11.78 -9.58 21.33
C THR A 38 12.48 -10.30 20.19
N GLY A 39 13.36 -11.26 20.48
CA GLY A 39 14.05 -12.04 19.44
C GLY A 39 13.12 -12.94 18.63
N GLU A 40 12.08 -13.48 19.26
CA GLU A 40 11.01 -14.22 18.58
C GLU A 40 10.20 -13.30 17.66
N VAL A 41 9.88 -12.08 18.09
CA VAL A 41 9.19 -11.09 17.22
C VAL A 41 10.09 -10.65 16.06
N GLU A 42 11.38 -10.43 16.27
CA GLU A 42 12.32 -10.08 15.19
C GLU A 42 12.47 -11.22 14.17
N ALA A 43 12.48 -12.48 14.62
CA ALA A 43 12.45 -13.63 13.73
C ALA A 43 11.13 -13.70 12.94
N ALA A 44 9.99 -13.51 13.62
CA ALA A 44 8.68 -13.47 13.00
C ALA A 44 8.53 -12.33 11.97
N LEU A 45 9.06 -11.13 12.24
CA LEU A 45 9.05 -10.02 11.30
C LEU A 45 9.88 -10.30 10.05
N ARG A 46 11.03 -10.98 10.19
CA ARG A 46 11.84 -11.43 9.04
C ARG A 46 11.09 -12.47 8.21
N GLU A 47 10.46 -13.44 8.86
CA GLU A 47 9.62 -14.42 8.17
C GLU A 47 8.47 -13.75 7.40
N LEU A 48 7.80 -12.77 8.03
CA LEU A 48 6.76 -11.98 7.37
C LEU A 48 7.31 -11.16 6.20
N ALA A 49 8.54 -10.66 6.28
CA ALA A 49 9.19 -9.94 5.20
C ALA A 49 9.52 -10.86 4.02
N ASP A 50 10.07 -12.05 4.29
CA ASP A 50 10.36 -13.07 3.28
C ASP A 50 9.08 -13.56 2.57
N ALA A 51 7.95 -13.56 3.27
CA ALA A 51 6.62 -13.84 2.72
C ALA A 51 5.90 -12.60 2.14
N HIS A 52 6.57 -11.44 2.16
CA HIS A 52 6.09 -10.15 1.65
C HIS A 52 4.79 -9.62 2.32
N HIS A 53 4.57 -9.95 3.59
CA HIS A 53 3.52 -9.34 4.40
C HIS A 53 3.94 -7.95 4.89
N VAL A 54 5.23 -7.74 5.14
CA VAL A 54 5.82 -6.45 5.54
C VAL A 54 7.08 -6.18 4.71
N VAL A 55 7.52 -4.93 4.69
CA VAL A 55 8.85 -4.54 4.20
C VAL A 55 9.65 -3.98 5.38
N LEU A 56 10.89 -4.45 5.52
CA LEU A 56 11.80 -4.02 6.58
C LEU A 56 12.92 -3.16 6.01
N GLU A 57 13.28 -2.08 6.71
CA GLU A 57 14.51 -1.31 6.49
C GLU A 57 15.25 -1.22 7.82
N GLY A 58 16.50 -1.68 7.88
CA GLY A 58 17.28 -1.67 9.14
C GLY A 58 16.66 -2.48 10.29
N GLY A 59 15.78 -3.44 9.99
CA GLY A 59 15.05 -4.24 10.98
C GLY A 59 13.71 -3.65 11.42
N GLU A 60 13.40 -2.42 11.02
CA GLU A 60 12.13 -1.76 11.32
C GLU A 60 11.12 -1.96 10.19
N VAL A 61 9.85 -2.13 10.54
CA VAL A 61 8.76 -2.19 9.56
C VAL A 61 8.57 -0.82 8.94
N VAL A 62 8.76 -0.70 7.63
CA VAL A 62 8.47 0.54 6.87
C VAL A 62 7.16 0.49 6.10
N LEU A 63 6.77 -0.71 5.66
CA LEU A 63 5.48 -0.97 5.02
C LEU A 63 4.83 -2.21 5.63
N ALA A 64 3.58 -2.04 6.03
CA ALA A 64 2.62 -3.10 6.35
C ALA A 64 1.36 -2.81 5.53
N HIS A 65 1.47 -2.98 4.20
CA HIS A 65 0.49 -2.48 3.22
C HIS A 65 -0.96 -2.80 3.62
N PRO A 66 -1.89 -1.83 3.59
CA PRO A 66 -1.72 -0.49 3.00
C PRO A 66 -1.05 0.55 3.91
N PHE A 67 -0.72 0.19 5.15
CA PHE A 67 -0.14 1.13 6.10
C PHE A 67 1.37 1.27 5.90
N ALA A 68 1.88 2.49 6.08
CA ALA A 68 3.29 2.78 6.23
C ALA A 68 3.58 3.32 7.64
N THR A 69 4.85 3.22 8.06
CA THR A 69 5.30 3.76 9.36
C THR A 69 6.12 5.06 9.21
N ARG A 70 6.40 5.44 7.96
CA ARG A 70 7.01 6.71 7.57
C ARG A 70 6.27 7.28 6.36
N SER A 71 6.54 8.54 6.04
CA SER A 71 5.92 9.17 4.88
C SER A 71 6.40 8.54 3.57
N PHE A 72 5.44 8.15 2.74
CA PHE A 72 5.58 7.91 1.30
C PHE A 72 4.83 8.97 0.49
N ARG A 73 4.65 10.16 1.08
CA ARG A 73 3.94 11.34 0.57
C ARG A 73 2.41 11.32 0.69
N PHE A 74 1.82 10.22 1.16
CA PHE A 74 0.37 10.10 1.33
C PHE A 74 -0.03 10.09 2.81
N SER A 75 -0.65 11.18 3.26
CA SER A 75 -1.36 11.21 4.55
C SER A 75 -2.82 10.81 4.34
N VAL A 76 -3.35 9.94 5.21
CA VAL A 76 -4.73 9.47 5.14
C VAL A 76 -5.39 9.71 6.50
N MET A 77 -6.37 10.60 6.53
CA MET A 77 -7.08 10.96 7.77
C MET A 77 -8.48 10.36 7.76
N GLY A 78 -8.74 9.45 8.68
CA GLY A 78 -10.08 8.97 9.02
C GLY A 78 -10.77 9.88 10.02
N PRO A 79 -11.88 9.43 10.63
CA PRO A 79 -12.61 10.23 11.61
C PRO A 79 -11.74 10.65 12.82
N THR A 80 -10.86 9.76 13.29
CA THR A 80 -10.06 9.97 14.51
C THR A 80 -8.59 9.59 14.36
N THR A 81 -8.23 8.89 13.29
CA THR A 81 -6.91 8.27 13.13
C THR A 81 -6.24 8.79 11.86
N LEU A 82 -4.97 9.17 11.99
CA LEU A 82 -4.11 9.57 10.88
C LEU A 82 -3.18 8.41 10.55
N TRP A 83 -3.22 7.94 9.31
CA TRP A 83 -2.33 6.92 8.76
C TRP A 83 -1.37 7.52 7.72
N TRP A 84 -0.27 6.82 7.49
CA TRP A 84 0.50 6.95 6.25
C TRP A 84 0.10 5.85 5.29
N GLY A 85 -0.25 6.21 4.06
CA GLY A 85 -0.37 5.25 2.96
C GLY A 85 1.00 4.94 2.36
N GLY A 86 1.28 3.68 2.06
CA GLY A 86 2.55 3.26 1.43
C GLY A 86 2.77 3.84 0.03
N CYS A 87 1.69 4.19 -0.66
CA CYS A 87 1.68 4.75 -2.00
C CYS A 87 0.29 5.28 -2.36
N ALA A 88 0.07 5.68 -3.62
CA ALA A 88 -1.24 6.05 -4.14
C ALA A 88 -2.27 4.91 -4.00
N TRP A 89 -1.88 3.67 -4.35
CA TRP A 89 -2.74 2.49 -4.26
C TRP A 89 -3.12 2.19 -2.81
N ASP A 90 -2.12 2.11 -1.93
CA ASP A 90 -2.32 1.84 -0.52
C ASP A 90 -3.20 2.90 0.15
N ALA A 91 -2.94 4.19 -0.12
CA ALA A 91 -3.72 5.27 0.45
C ALA A 91 -5.20 5.17 0.07
N PHE A 92 -5.49 4.78 -1.17
CA PHE A 92 -6.86 4.57 -1.65
C PHE A 92 -7.49 3.28 -1.11
N ALA A 93 -6.69 2.33 -0.61
CA ALA A 93 -7.16 1.05 -0.09
C ALA A 93 -7.52 1.07 1.40
N ILE A 94 -6.97 2.02 2.18
CA ILE A 94 -7.29 2.17 3.61
C ILE A 94 -8.80 2.24 3.91
N PRO A 95 -9.64 3.06 3.21
CA PRO A 95 -11.07 3.13 3.53
C PRO A 95 -11.84 1.85 3.20
N HIS A 96 -11.28 0.97 2.36
CA HIS A 96 -11.85 -0.35 2.08
C HIS A 96 -11.45 -1.39 3.13
N LEU A 97 -10.28 -1.21 3.74
CA LEU A 97 -9.74 -2.14 4.74
C LEU A 97 -10.22 -1.85 6.17
N VAL A 98 -10.35 -0.58 6.55
CA VAL A 98 -10.67 -0.15 7.92
C VAL A 98 -12.18 0.08 8.06
N PRO A 99 -12.95 -0.82 8.70
CA PRO A 99 -14.41 -0.74 8.72
C PRO A 99 -14.97 0.53 9.35
N GLU A 100 -14.26 1.07 10.35
CA GLU A 100 -14.65 2.29 11.08
C GLU A 100 -14.35 3.58 10.31
N ALA A 101 -13.63 3.50 9.18
CA ALA A 101 -13.25 4.63 8.36
C ALA A 101 -13.57 4.41 6.87
N PRO A 102 -14.86 4.18 6.49
CA PRO A 102 -15.26 3.93 5.11
C PRO A 102 -15.14 5.17 4.20
N SER A 103 -14.78 6.32 4.76
CA SER A 103 -14.54 7.59 4.08
C SER A 103 -13.38 8.30 4.76
N VAL A 104 -12.33 8.61 3.99
CA VAL A 104 -11.09 9.23 4.49
C VAL A 104 -10.66 10.38 3.61
N LEU A 105 -9.95 11.35 4.20
CA LEU A 105 -9.22 12.37 3.44
C LEU A 105 -7.84 11.81 3.07
N VAL A 106 -7.58 11.63 1.78
CA VAL A 106 -6.25 11.33 1.25
C VAL A 106 -5.62 12.62 0.75
N ALA A 107 -4.42 12.96 1.21
CA ALA A 107 -3.67 14.13 0.75
C ALA A 107 -2.23 13.77 0.35
N THR A 108 -1.73 14.43 -0.70
CA THR A 108 -0.39 14.25 -1.27
C THR A 108 0.04 15.49 -2.06
N THR A 109 1.20 15.45 -2.70
CA THR A 109 1.68 16.47 -3.64
C THR A 109 2.15 15.84 -4.94
N CYS A 110 1.88 16.50 -6.06
CA CYS A 110 2.39 16.08 -7.36
C CYS A 110 3.93 16.07 -7.36
N PRO A 111 4.60 14.94 -7.66
CA PRO A 111 6.06 14.88 -7.69
C PRO A 111 6.71 15.81 -8.73
N ALA A 112 5.95 16.22 -9.75
CA ALA A 112 6.46 17.03 -10.84
C ALA A 112 6.49 18.53 -10.52
N CYS A 113 5.41 19.05 -9.94
CA CYS A 113 5.19 20.50 -9.77
C CYS A 113 4.83 20.90 -8.33
N SER A 114 4.81 19.95 -7.39
CA SER A 114 4.48 20.17 -5.98
C SER A 114 3.06 20.68 -5.71
N ALA A 115 2.17 20.68 -6.71
CA ALA A 115 0.77 21.02 -6.50
C ALA A 115 0.16 20.09 -5.45
N ALA A 116 -0.51 20.68 -4.46
CA ALA A 116 -1.20 19.94 -3.42
C ALA A 116 -2.44 19.26 -3.99
N HIS A 117 -2.67 18.03 -3.56
CA HIS A 117 -3.86 17.28 -3.88
C HIS A 117 -4.50 16.72 -2.62
N ALA A 118 -5.84 16.73 -2.60
CA ALA A 118 -6.62 16.17 -1.52
C ALA A 118 -7.96 15.66 -2.07
N TRP A 119 -8.36 14.47 -1.65
CA TRP A 119 -9.64 13.88 -2.03
C TRP A 119 -10.29 13.21 -0.82
N THR A 120 -11.61 13.29 -0.76
CA THR A 120 -12.40 12.33 0.03
C THR A 120 -12.47 11.04 -0.76
N VAL A 121 -11.86 9.98 -0.25
CA VAL A 121 -11.92 8.64 -0.84
C VAL A 121 -12.85 7.80 0.02
N THR A 122 -13.90 7.26 -0.60
CA THR A 122 -14.88 6.39 0.08
C THR A 122 -14.72 4.95 -0.37
N ASN A 123 -15.34 4.01 0.35
CA ASN A 123 -15.40 2.63 -0.06
C ASN A 123 -16.54 2.30 -1.05
N THR A 124 -17.38 3.29 -1.40
CA THR A 124 -18.54 3.09 -2.28
C THR A 124 -18.38 3.70 -3.68
N GLU A 125 -17.59 4.77 -3.80
CA GLU A 125 -17.39 5.47 -5.08
C GLU A 125 -15.99 6.05 -5.22
N PRO A 126 -15.44 6.10 -6.46
CA PRO A 126 -14.16 6.74 -6.71
C PRO A 126 -14.22 8.26 -6.52
N PRO A 127 -13.13 8.91 -6.09
CA PRO A 127 -13.08 10.36 -6.06
C PRO A 127 -13.14 10.95 -7.48
N VAL A 128 -13.68 12.15 -7.59
CA VAL A 128 -13.71 12.92 -8.83
C VAL A 128 -12.39 13.69 -9.01
N GLY A 129 -11.82 13.64 -10.20
CA GLY A 129 -10.66 14.43 -10.56
C GLY A 129 -9.97 13.92 -11.82
N ASP A 130 -9.28 14.82 -12.51
CA ASP A 130 -8.53 14.52 -13.74
C ASP A 130 -7.07 14.10 -13.45
N GLN A 131 -6.69 13.97 -12.17
CA GLN A 131 -5.36 13.54 -11.78
C GLN A 131 -5.12 12.09 -12.20
N VAL A 132 -3.85 11.77 -12.41
CA VAL A 132 -3.44 10.45 -12.86
C VAL A 132 -2.53 9.80 -11.83
N ALA A 133 -2.75 8.52 -11.56
CA ALA A 133 -1.85 7.71 -10.78
C ALA A 133 -0.83 7.08 -11.72
N HIS A 134 0.46 7.22 -11.41
CA HIS A 134 1.55 6.62 -12.18
C HIS A 134 2.23 5.54 -11.35
N PHE A 135 2.41 4.38 -11.98
CA PHE A 135 3.07 3.21 -11.42
C PHE A 135 4.36 2.99 -12.19
N LEU A 136 5.51 3.19 -11.55
CA LEU A 136 6.79 3.04 -12.23
C LEU A 136 7.20 1.57 -12.46
N VAL A 137 6.97 0.72 -11.45
CA VAL A 137 7.52 -0.64 -11.39
C VAL A 137 6.46 -1.66 -11.86
N PRO A 138 6.74 -2.49 -12.89
CA PRO A 138 5.87 -3.57 -13.32
C PRO A 138 5.57 -4.56 -12.18
N THR A 139 4.39 -5.21 -12.22
CA THR A 139 3.91 -6.03 -11.10
C THR A 139 4.79 -7.24 -10.77
N ASP A 140 5.50 -7.79 -11.75
CA ASP A 140 6.44 -8.91 -11.59
C ASP A 140 7.79 -8.48 -10.99
N ARG A 141 8.04 -7.17 -10.84
CA ARG A 141 9.29 -6.58 -10.35
C ARG A 141 9.13 -5.78 -9.06
N ILE A 142 7.99 -5.88 -8.37
CA ILE A 142 7.75 -5.18 -7.10
C ILE A 142 8.66 -5.69 -5.99
N TRP A 143 8.77 -7.01 -5.82
CA TRP A 143 9.35 -7.61 -4.61
C TRP A 143 10.89 -7.59 -4.47
N PRO A 144 11.70 -7.42 -5.53
CA PRO A 144 13.11 -7.07 -5.35
C PRO A 144 13.34 -5.84 -4.46
N ASP A 145 12.45 -4.84 -4.54
CA ASP A 145 12.46 -3.67 -3.65
C ASP A 145 11.04 -3.07 -3.53
N GLY A 146 10.26 -3.61 -2.59
CA GLY A 146 8.87 -3.18 -2.37
C GLY A 146 8.76 -1.73 -1.89
N ALA A 147 9.77 -1.23 -1.15
CA ALA A 147 9.79 0.16 -0.69
C ALA A 147 10.02 1.11 -1.87
N HIS A 148 10.94 0.81 -2.78
CA HIS A 148 11.13 1.57 -4.00
C HIS A 148 9.89 1.54 -4.91
N ALA A 149 9.26 0.38 -5.07
CA ALA A 149 8.04 0.26 -5.87
C ALA A 149 6.92 1.15 -5.31
N CYS A 150 6.64 1.10 -4.01
CA CYS A 150 5.63 1.94 -3.38
C CYS A 150 6.00 3.44 -3.39
N ALA A 151 7.28 3.78 -3.20
CA ALA A 151 7.74 5.16 -3.31
C ALA A 151 7.51 5.78 -4.70
N ASN A 152 7.40 4.95 -5.75
CA ASN A 152 7.17 5.39 -7.13
C ASN A 152 5.77 5.01 -7.68
N GLN A 153 4.80 4.82 -6.77
CA GLN A 153 3.38 4.74 -7.08
C GLN A 153 2.71 6.03 -6.59
N GLN A 154 2.68 7.05 -7.44
CA GLN A 154 2.39 8.44 -7.06
C GLN A 154 1.21 9.02 -7.84
N ILE A 155 0.66 10.15 -7.40
CA ILE A 155 -0.39 10.88 -8.14
C ILE A 155 0.19 12.17 -8.71
N PHE A 156 -0.11 12.43 -9.98
CA PHE A 156 0.32 13.59 -10.75
C PHE A 156 -0.88 14.40 -11.21
N CYS A 157 -0.65 15.68 -11.51
CA CYS A 157 -1.71 16.55 -12.04
C CYS A 157 -2.24 16.07 -13.40
N SER A 158 -1.38 15.49 -14.24
CA SER A 158 -1.67 15.06 -15.61
C SER A 158 -0.53 14.19 -16.15
N GLU A 159 -0.72 13.58 -17.32
CA GLU A 159 0.35 12.86 -18.03
C GLU A 159 1.55 13.77 -18.37
N ALA A 160 1.33 15.06 -18.67
CA ALA A 160 2.42 15.99 -18.90
C ALA A 160 3.32 16.15 -17.66
N CYS A 161 2.72 16.17 -16.46
CA CYS A 161 3.51 16.15 -15.22
C CYS A 161 4.27 14.82 -15.04
N VAL A 162 3.72 13.70 -15.50
CA VAL A 162 4.45 12.42 -15.51
C VAL A 162 5.65 12.52 -16.44
N ASP A 163 5.47 13.03 -17.66
CA ASP A 163 6.54 13.22 -18.65
C ASP A 163 7.67 14.09 -18.10
N ASP A 164 7.33 15.26 -17.55
CA ASP A 164 8.29 16.19 -16.94
C ASP A 164 9.08 15.55 -15.79
N TRP A 165 8.43 14.70 -15.00
CA TRP A 165 9.08 14.01 -13.89
C TRP A 165 10.02 12.91 -14.39
N LEU A 166 9.60 12.11 -15.38
CA LEU A 166 10.40 11.05 -16.01
C LEU A 166 11.66 11.62 -16.68
N GLU A 167 11.54 12.75 -17.39
CA GLU A 167 12.69 13.41 -18.01
C GLU A 167 13.74 13.83 -16.97
N ARG A 168 13.30 14.37 -15.83
CA ARG A 168 14.20 14.81 -14.77
C ARG A 168 14.79 13.67 -13.95
N SER A 169 14.03 12.60 -13.72
CA SER A 169 14.49 11.44 -12.95
C SER A 169 15.33 10.47 -13.77
N GLY A 170 15.19 10.48 -15.11
CA GLY A 170 15.81 9.52 -16.01
C GLY A 170 15.12 8.15 -15.98
N GLU A 171 13.93 8.06 -15.38
CA GLU A 171 13.17 6.83 -15.24
C GLU A 171 12.41 6.46 -16.51
N SER A 172 12.14 5.17 -16.69
CA SER A 172 11.32 4.70 -17.82
C SER A 172 9.82 4.87 -17.54
N ARG A 173 9.03 5.15 -18.58
CA ARG A 173 7.58 5.26 -18.44
C ARG A 173 6.97 3.92 -18.00
N GLY A 174 6.41 3.90 -16.80
CA GLY A 174 5.51 2.84 -16.34
C GLY A 174 4.06 3.03 -16.78
N ASP A 175 3.09 2.53 -16.03
CA ASP A 175 1.66 2.62 -16.40
C ASP A 175 0.93 3.79 -15.72
N ILE A 176 -0.11 4.29 -16.39
CA ILE A 176 -0.91 5.43 -15.94
C ILE A 176 -2.37 5.04 -15.79
N LEU A 177 -2.92 5.31 -14.62
CA LEU A 177 -4.32 5.04 -14.28
C LEU A 177 -5.06 6.35 -13.99
N SER A 178 -6.34 6.40 -14.34
CA SER A 178 -7.24 7.41 -13.76
C SER A 178 -7.50 7.11 -12.28
N LEU A 179 -7.94 8.13 -11.52
CA LEU A 179 -8.33 7.94 -10.12
C LEU A 179 -9.42 6.86 -9.95
N SER A 180 -10.35 6.76 -10.89
CA SER A 180 -11.40 5.73 -10.85
C SER A 180 -10.85 4.32 -11.03
N THR A 181 -9.85 4.13 -11.90
CA THR A 181 -9.18 2.84 -12.06
C THR A 181 -8.31 2.50 -10.86
N LEU A 182 -7.57 3.46 -10.31
CA LEU A 182 -6.83 3.31 -9.06
C LEU A 182 -7.75 2.87 -7.91
N TRP A 183 -8.90 3.53 -7.78
CA TRP A 183 -9.88 3.19 -6.75
C TRP A 183 -10.38 1.74 -6.89
N ARG A 184 -10.76 1.30 -8.10
CA ARG A 184 -11.21 -0.10 -8.32
C ARG A 184 -10.11 -1.11 -7.98
N LEU A 185 -8.86 -0.80 -8.33
CA LEU A 185 -7.68 -1.59 -7.98
C LEU A 185 -7.48 -1.64 -6.45
N ALA A 186 -7.84 -0.59 -5.73
CA ALA A 186 -7.73 -0.53 -4.28
C ALA A 186 -8.83 -1.30 -3.53
N SER A 187 -10.05 -1.35 -4.07
CA SER A 187 -11.27 -1.73 -3.30
C SER A 187 -11.24 -3.11 -2.64
N HIS A 188 -10.66 -4.11 -3.29
CA HIS A 188 -10.73 -5.51 -2.85
C HIS A 188 -9.37 -6.19 -2.86
N TRP A 189 -8.30 -5.41 -2.87
CA TRP A 189 -6.95 -5.94 -2.91
C TRP A 189 -6.50 -6.52 -1.57
N TYR A 190 -6.88 -5.87 -0.47
CA TYR A 190 -6.50 -6.24 0.90
C TYR A 190 -7.61 -6.94 1.69
N ASP A 191 -8.66 -7.45 1.03
CA ASP A 191 -9.76 -8.17 1.69
C ASP A 191 -9.22 -9.26 2.63
N GLY A 192 -9.73 -9.30 3.86
CA GLY A 192 -9.32 -10.25 4.90
C GLY A 192 -8.01 -9.91 5.62
N ARG A 193 -7.32 -8.80 5.28
CA ARG A 193 -6.00 -8.50 5.87
C ARG A 193 -6.02 -8.15 7.36
N LEU A 194 -7.19 -7.78 7.92
CA LEU A 194 -7.40 -7.63 9.38
C LEU A 194 -7.91 -8.90 10.07
N ASP A 195 -8.10 -10.00 9.31
CA ASP A 195 -8.54 -11.31 9.78
C ASP A 195 -7.39 -12.30 9.91
N THR A 196 -7.63 -13.47 10.50
CA THR A 196 -6.68 -14.59 10.63
C THR A 196 -7.39 -15.92 10.35
N PRO A 197 -6.79 -16.84 9.59
CA PRO A 197 -5.54 -16.67 8.84
C PRO A 197 -5.74 -15.75 7.62
N TYR A 198 -4.74 -14.93 7.31
CA TYR A 198 -4.76 -14.11 6.10
C TYR A 198 -3.95 -14.75 4.96
N GLU A 199 -4.59 -14.93 3.81
CA GLU A 199 -3.92 -15.31 2.57
C GLU A 199 -3.66 -14.09 1.69
N ARG A 200 -2.39 -13.75 1.48
CA ARG A 200 -2.02 -12.60 0.66
C ARG A 200 -2.29 -12.86 -0.81
N ARG A 201 -2.99 -11.94 -1.47
CA ARG A 201 -3.05 -11.91 -2.93
C ARG A 201 -1.68 -11.62 -3.53
N GLU A 202 -1.22 -12.48 -4.43
CA GLU A 202 0.05 -12.33 -5.13
C GLU A 202 -0.10 -11.56 -6.43
N PRO A 203 0.58 -10.41 -6.64
CA PRO A 203 0.51 -9.64 -7.89
C PRO A 203 0.66 -10.49 -9.15
N ARG A 204 1.69 -11.34 -9.21
CA ARG A 204 1.95 -12.25 -10.33
C ARG A 204 0.83 -13.25 -10.62
N HIS A 205 -0.06 -13.51 -9.67
CA HIS A 205 -1.17 -14.45 -9.81
C HIS A 205 -2.54 -13.76 -9.76
N ALA A 206 -2.58 -12.43 -9.73
CA ALA A 206 -3.80 -11.63 -9.59
C ALA A 206 -4.43 -11.23 -10.94
N ALA A 207 -4.10 -11.93 -12.03
CA ALA A 207 -4.50 -11.57 -13.39
C ALA A 207 -6.03 -11.41 -13.55
N ASP A 208 -6.82 -12.30 -12.94
CA ASP A 208 -8.28 -12.20 -12.97
C ASP A 208 -8.78 -10.93 -12.29
N TYR A 209 -8.19 -10.58 -11.15
CA TYR A 209 -8.53 -9.35 -10.45
C TYR A 209 -8.13 -8.11 -11.25
N PHE A 210 -6.89 -8.05 -11.76
CA PHE A 210 -6.42 -6.94 -12.58
C PHE A 210 -7.32 -6.71 -13.81
N ARG A 211 -7.73 -7.77 -14.51
CA ARG A 211 -8.72 -7.67 -15.59
C ARG A 211 -10.05 -7.11 -15.10
N SER A 212 -10.57 -7.60 -13.98
CA SER A 212 -11.85 -7.17 -13.42
C SER A 212 -11.91 -5.68 -13.06
N VAL A 213 -10.79 -5.08 -12.66
CA VAL A 213 -10.70 -3.66 -12.29
C VAL A 213 -10.32 -2.74 -13.47
N GLY A 214 -10.07 -3.35 -14.65
CA GLY A 214 -9.86 -2.64 -15.93
C GLY A 214 -8.40 -2.45 -16.32
N LEU A 215 -7.45 -3.14 -15.69
CA LEU A 215 -6.03 -3.10 -16.04
C LEU A 215 -5.73 -4.01 -17.24
N ARG A 216 -4.71 -3.65 -18.03
CA ARG A 216 -4.35 -4.32 -19.29
C ARG A 216 -2.85 -4.28 -19.55
N GLY A 217 -2.39 -5.16 -20.44
CA GLY A 217 -1.02 -5.16 -20.95
C GLY A 217 0.02 -5.77 -20.00
N SER A 218 1.21 -5.97 -20.56
CA SER A 218 2.29 -6.71 -19.90
C SER A 218 2.78 -6.08 -18.59
N PHE A 219 2.58 -4.78 -18.38
CA PHE A 219 2.93 -4.10 -17.12
C PHE A 219 2.27 -4.76 -15.89
N TRP A 220 1.04 -5.26 -16.07
CA TRP A 220 0.27 -5.94 -15.04
C TRP A 220 0.38 -7.47 -15.10
N GLY A 221 1.28 -8.01 -15.94
CA GLY A 221 1.38 -9.45 -16.19
C GLY A 221 0.19 -10.00 -16.98
N LEU A 222 -0.51 -9.14 -17.74
CA LEU A 222 -1.63 -9.51 -18.60
C LEU A 222 -1.18 -9.60 -20.06
N PRO A 223 -1.84 -10.42 -20.90
CA PRO A 223 -1.69 -10.34 -22.35
C PRO A 223 -2.10 -8.94 -22.86
N ASP A 224 -1.50 -8.52 -23.96
CA ASP A 224 -1.85 -7.28 -24.67
C ASP A 224 -3.23 -7.34 -25.35
#